data_AF-A0A062V2E2-F1
#
_entry.id   AF-A0A062V2E2-F1
#
_cell.length_a   1.000
_cell.length_b   1.000
_cell.length_c   1.000
_cell.angle_alpha   90.00
_cell.angle_beta   90.00
_cell.angle_gamma   90.00
#
_symmetry.space_group_name_H-M   'P 1'
#
loop_
_entity.id
_entity.type
_entity.pdbx_description
1 polymer ?
#
loop_
_entity_poly.entity_id
_entity_poly.type
_entity_poly.pdbx_seq_one_letter_code
_entity_poly.pdbx_strand_id
1 'polypeptide(L)' 'MCSVGDMFDIDISGEAKVNEYICRDCGKEFKGIGKNLRCPACHSMNSEVK' A
#
# COMPACT_ATOMS: atom_id res chain seq x y z
N MET A 1 0.29 24.17 20.97
CA MET A 1 -0.27 23.95 19.62
C MET A 1 -0.95 22.59 19.64
N CYS A 2 -2.16 22.56 19.13
CA CYS A 2 -3.22 21.63 19.50
C CYS A 2 -2.94 20.17 19.13
N SER A 3 -3.43 19.29 20.01
CA SER A 3 -3.97 17.94 19.83
C SER A 3 -3.38 17.04 18.74
N VAL A 4 -2.60 16.05 19.19
CA VAL A 4 -2.50 14.75 18.52
C VAL A 4 -3.89 14.12 18.50
N GLY A 5 -4.55 14.09 17.35
CA GLY A 5 -5.93 13.65 17.35
C GLY A 5 -6.68 13.87 16.07
N ASP A 6 -6.13 13.43 14.95
CA ASP A 6 -6.95 13.06 13.80
C ASP A 6 -6.40 11.74 13.28
N MET A 7 -6.91 10.70 13.94
CA MET A 7 -7.23 9.39 13.38
C MET A 7 -7.26 9.45 11.86
N PHE A 8 -6.49 8.60 11.21
CA PHE A 8 -6.56 8.39 9.76
C PHE A 8 -8.02 8.13 9.37
N ASP A 9 -8.75 9.19 9.05
CA ASP A 9 -10.03 9.16 8.37
C ASP A 9 -9.72 8.86 6.91
N ILE A 10 -9.16 7.68 6.68
CA ILE A 10 -9.33 7.03 5.40
C ILE A 10 -10.75 6.47 5.50
N ASP A 11 -11.70 7.31 5.14
CA ASP A 11 -13.01 6.89 4.72
C ASP A 11 -12.81 5.94 3.51
N ILE A 12 -12.54 4.67 3.80
CA ILE A 12 -12.67 3.55 2.85
C ILE A 12 -14.16 3.14 2.75
N SER A 13 -15.08 4.08 3.01
CA SER A 13 -16.49 3.94 2.70
C SER A 13 -16.67 4.07 1.18
N GLY A 14 -16.31 3.02 0.45
CA GLY A 14 -16.53 2.98 -0.98
C GLY A 14 -15.85 1.81 -1.65
N GLU A 15 -14.74 2.06 -2.35
CA GLU A 15 -14.34 1.16 -3.43
C GLU A 15 -12.82 1.11 -3.67
N ALA A 16 -12.02 1.69 -2.78
CA ALA A 16 -10.57 1.58 -2.85
C ALA A 16 -10.13 0.23 -2.26
N LYS A 17 -10.22 -0.84 -3.07
CA LYS A 17 -9.68 -2.16 -2.72
C LYS A 17 -8.16 -2.04 -2.54
N VAL A 18 -7.74 -1.83 -1.30
CA VAL A 18 -6.34 -1.98 -0.89
C VAL A 18 -6.03 -3.47 -1.01
N ASN A 19 -5.22 -3.83 -2.01
CA ASN A 19 -4.70 -5.18 -2.14
C ASN A 19 -3.36 -5.27 -1.44
N GLU A 20 -3.07 -6.44 -0.88
CA GLU A 20 -1.76 -6.79 -0.37
C GLU A 20 -0.89 -7.21 -1.55
N TYR A 21 0.33 -6.69 -1.62
CA TYR A 21 1.29 -6.97 -2.68
C TYR A 21 2.56 -7.56 -2.07
N ILE A 22 3.18 -8.49 -2.78
CA ILE A 22 4.49 -9.03 -2.45
C ILE A 22 5.44 -8.79 -3.62
N CYS A 23 6.59 -8.17 -3.33
CA CYS A 23 7.65 -7.99 -4.32
C CYS A 23 8.40 -9.31 -4.52
N ARG A 24 8.50 -9.78 -5.76
CA ARG A 24 9.20 -11.02 -6.10
C ARG A 24 10.72 -10.87 -6.18
N ASP A 25 11.25 -9.66 -6.34
CA ASP A 25 12.71 -9.44 -6.34
C ASP A 25 13.31 -9.40 -4.94
N CYS A 26 12.65 -8.73 -3.99
CA CYS A 26 13.18 -8.54 -2.63
C CYS A 26 12.38 -9.27 -1.56
N GLY A 27 11.24 -9.88 -1.89
CA GLY A 27 10.38 -10.61 -0.95
C GLY A 27 9.56 -9.71 -0.01
N LYS A 28 9.54 -8.39 -0.23
CA LYS A 28 8.87 -7.48 0.70
C LYS A 28 7.37 -7.39 0.44
N GLU A 29 6.60 -7.50 1.51
CA GLU A 29 5.14 -7.35 1.52
C GLU A 29 4.75 -5.89 1.81
N PHE A 30 3.81 -5.33 1.05
CA PHE A 30 3.31 -3.98 1.22
C PHE A 30 1.86 -3.85 0.71
N LYS A 31 1.11 -2.89 1.26
CA LYS A 31 -0.27 -2.62 0.86
C LYS A 31 -0.30 -1.49 -0.17
N GLY A 32 -1.17 -1.60 -1.17
CA GLY A 32 -1.30 -0.54 -2.16
C GLY A 32 -2.63 -0.58 -2.92
N ILE A 33 -2.88 0.51 -3.64
CA ILE A 33 -4.12 0.75 -4.37
C ILE A 33 -3.75 0.92 -5.84
N GLY A 34 -4.40 0.19 -6.74
CA GLY A 34 -4.14 0.22 -8.19
C GLY A 34 -3.18 -0.86 -8.69
N LYS A 35 -2.89 -0.88 -9.99
CA LYS A 35 -2.16 -1.97 -10.69
C LYS A 35 -0.68 -1.69 -11.00
N ASN A 36 -0.17 -0.50 -10.66
CA ASN A 36 1.13 -0.01 -11.13
C ASN A 36 2.01 0.46 -9.97
N LEU A 37 2.16 -0.40 -8.98
CA LEU A 37 2.87 -0.10 -7.74
C LEU A 37 4.32 -0.57 -7.87
N ARG A 38 5.25 0.25 -7.41
CA ARG A 38 6.65 -0.15 -7.28
C ARG A 38 6.91 -0.58 -5.86
N CYS A 39 7.74 -1.60 -5.70
CA CYS A 39 8.19 -2.01 -4.39
C CYS A 39 8.89 -0.83 -3.68
N PRO A 40 8.43 -0.41 -2.49
CA PRO A 40 9.05 0.70 -1.76
C PRO A 40 10.44 0.37 -1.19
N ALA A 41 10.90 -0.88 -1.29
CA ALA A 41 12.23 -1.27 -0.80
C ALA A 41 13.29 -1.40 -1.89
N CYS A 42 12.94 -2.00 -3.03
CA CYS A 42 13.89 -2.21 -4.12
C CYS A 42 13.53 -1.45 -5.40
N HIS A 43 12.43 -0.70 -5.39
CA HIS A 43 11.90 0.04 -6.55
C HIS A 43 11.53 -0.82 -7.76
N SER A 44 11.54 -2.15 -7.61
CA SER A 44 11.15 -3.06 -8.67
C SER A 44 9.65 -2.96 -8.97
N MET A 45 9.31 -3.19 -10.25
CA MET A 45 7.94 -3.31 -10.73
C MET A 45 7.41 -4.75 -10.65
N ASN A 46 8.24 -5.70 -10.21
CA ASN A 46 7.85 -7.09 -10.04
C ASN A 46 7.19 -7.28 -8.65
N SER A 47 5.93 -6.86 -8.56
CA SER A 47 5.10 -7.08 -7.38
C SER A 47 3.80 -7.74 -7.79
N GLU A 48 3.45 -8.83 -7.11
CA GLU A 48 2.21 -9.59 -7.34
C GLU A 48 1.22 -9.34 -6.20
N VAL A 49 -0.08 -9.39 -6.50
CA VAL A 49 -1.13 -9.44 -5.47
C VAL A 49 -0.97 -10.74 -4.70
N LYS A 50 -0.98 -10.64 -3.38
CA LYS A 50 -1.16 -11.77 -2.46
C LYS A 50 -2.65 -12.06 -2.29
#